data_AF-A0A336M5T2-F1
#
_entry.id   AF-A0A336M5T2-F1
#
_cell.length_a   1.000
_cell.length_b   1.000
_cell.length_c   1.000
_cell.angle_alpha   90.00
_cell.angle_beta   90.00
_cell.angle_gamma   90.00
#
_symmetry.space_group_name_H-M   'P 1'
#
loop_
_entity.id
_entity.type
_entity.pdbx_description
1 polymer ?
#
loop_
_entity_poly.entity_id
_entity_poly.type
_entity_poly.pdbx_seq_one_letter_code
_entity_poly.pdbx_strand_id
1 'polypeptide(L)'
;MKFIIVLALVATLACVYGQQEFRIPDSLKAEGDALMKTLDGLNLPKTPDGKHPDVCKITDATLKAQVFAFITKVNAAGGSLPVPPCT
;
A
#
# COMPACT_ATOMS: atom_id res chain seq x y z
N MET A 1 28.25 -14.79 17.31
CA MET A 1 28.25 -16.21 16.93
C MET A 1 26.83 -16.75 17.00
N LYS A 2 26.40 -17.44 15.92
CA LYS A 2 25.38 -18.50 15.85
C LYS A 2 23.96 -18.23 16.39
N PHE A 3 23.00 -18.17 15.47
CA PHE A 3 21.74 -18.90 15.62
C PHE A 3 21.39 -19.59 14.31
N ILE A 4 21.54 -20.91 14.30
CA ILE A 4 20.98 -21.82 13.31
C ILE A 4 19.68 -22.33 13.93
N ILE A 5 18.54 -22.08 13.28
CA ILE A 5 17.37 -22.95 13.39
C ILE A 5 16.91 -23.20 11.96
N VAL A 6 17.42 -24.31 11.39
CA VAL A 6 16.79 -24.97 10.26
C VAL A 6 15.76 -25.92 10.85
N LEU A 7 14.47 -25.56 10.77
CA LEU A 7 13.39 -26.51 10.93
C LEU A 7 12.63 -26.56 9.60
N ALA A 8 12.82 -27.67 8.91
CA ALA A 8 12.22 -27.97 7.62
C ALA A 8 10.78 -28.45 7.78
N LEU A 9 10.01 -28.28 6.69
CA LEU A 9 8.68 -28.85 6.41
C LEU A 9 7.52 -28.35 7.29
N VAL A 10 6.65 -27.50 6.73
CA VAL A 10 5.21 -27.79 6.48
C VAL A 10 4.66 -26.69 5.57
N ALA A 11 4.26 -27.08 4.36
CA ALA A 11 3.20 -26.50 3.53
C ALA A 11 2.85 -25.01 3.68
N THR A 12 3.29 -24.16 2.75
CA THR A 12 2.52 -22.96 2.36
C THR A 12 2.79 -22.59 0.90
N LEU A 13 2.20 -23.35 -0.02
CA LEU A 13 1.90 -22.88 -1.38
C LEU A 13 0.79 -21.79 -1.38
N ALA A 14 0.70 -21.01 -0.30
CA ALA A 14 -0.40 -20.13 0.04
C ALA A 14 0.10 -19.00 0.95
N CYS A 15 0.80 -18.02 0.39
CA CYS A 15 0.84 -16.62 0.88
C CYS A 15 1.84 -15.71 0.13
N VAL A 16 2.09 -15.92 -1.18
CA VAL A 16 2.75 -14.88 -2.00
C VAL A 16 1.85 -13.63 -2.16
N TYR A 17 0.59 -13.70 -1.71
CA TYR A 17 -0.39 -12.60 -1.73
C TYR A 17 -0.89 -12.18 -0.33
N GLY A 18 -0.25 -12.63 0.76
CA GLY A 18 -0.85 -12.55 2.10
C GLY A 18 -0.34 -11.46 3.04
N GLN A 19 0.85 -10.89 2.81
CA GLN A 19 1.50 -9.96 3.76
C GLN A 19 2.42 -8.98 3.00
N GLN A 20 1.90 -8.20 2.06
CA GLN A 20 2.62 -6.97 1.70
C GLN A 20 2.37 -5.99 2.83
N GLU A 21 3.29 -5.94 3.79
CA GLU A 21 3.34 -4.82 4.73
C GLU A 21 3.55 -3.56 3.89
N PHE A 22 2.50 -2.74 3.78
CA PHE A 22 2.59 -1.46 3.13
C PHE A 22 3.64 -0.63 3.86
N ARG A 23 4.74 -0.36 3.16
CA ARG A 23 5.90 0.30 3.74
C ARG A 23 5.98 1.70 3.15
N ILE A 24 5.70 2.69 3.97
CA ILE A 24 5.95 4.09 3.64
C ILE A 24 7.22 4.50 4.40
N PRO A 25 8.28 4.98 3.71
CA PRO A 25 9.47 5.52 4.37
C PRO A 25 9.11 6.66 5.33
N ASP A 26 9.82 6.78 6.47
CA ASP A 26 9.52 7.81 7.47
C ASP A 26 9.53 9.24 6.89
N SER A 27 10.38 9.49 5.88
CA SER A 27 10.45 10.76 5.15
C SER A 27 9.18 11.13 4.39
N LEU A 28 8.33 10.14 4.07
CA LEU A 28 7.08 10.30 3.33
C LEU A 28 5.83 10.06 4.18
N LYS A 29 6.00 9.71 5.46
CA LYS A 29 4.90 9.39 6.36
C LYS A 29 3.93 10.56 6.56
N ALA A 30 4.45 11.77 6.78
CA ALA A 30 3.61 12.96 6.96
C ALA A 30 2.78 13.29 5.71
N GLU A 31 3.35 13.10 4.52
CA GLU A 31 2.65 13.29 3.25
C GLU A 31 1.59 12.20 3.03
N GLY A 32 1.93 10.95 3.36
CA GLY A 32 0.98 9.83 3.33
C GLY A 32 -0.20 10.02 4.29
N ASP A 33 0.06 10.48 5.51
CA ASP A 33 -0.99 10.75 6.51
C ASP A 33 -1.92 11.89 6.07
N ALA A 34 -1.38 12.93 5.43
CA ALA A 34 -2.18 14.03 4.88
C ALA A 34 -3.05 13.56 3.70
N LEU A 35 -2.49 12.73 2.82
CA LEU A 35 -3.22 12.14 1.70
C LEU A 35 -4.32 11.19 2.18
N MET A 36 -4.03 10.34 3.18
CA MET A 36 -5.02 9.44 3.78
C MET A 36 -6.18 10.20 4.42
N LYS A 37 -5.93 11.31 5.13
CA LYS A 37 -7.01 12.17 5.66
C LYS A 37 -7.91 12.73 4.56
N THR A 38 -7.31 13.09 3.42
CA THR A 38 -8.06 13.56 2.26
C THR A 38 -8.93 12.45 1.69
N LEU A 39 -8.40 11.22 1.60
CA LEU A 39 -9.13 10.05 1.12
C LEU A 39 -10.23 9.59 2.08
N ASP A 40 -10.00 9.65 3.39
CA ASP A 40 -11.01 9.32 4.41
C ASP A 40 -12.21 10.28 4.33
N GLY A 41 -11.97 11.56 3.99
CA GLY A 41 -13.03 12.54 3.77
C GLY A 41 -13.94 12.24 2.57
N LEU A 42 -13.49 11.40 1.63
CA LEU A 42 -14.23 11.07 0.42
C LEU A 42 -15.18 9.88 0.57
N ASN A 43 -15.17 9.19 1.72
CA ASN A 43 -15.98 7.98 1.95
C ASN A 43 -15.88 6.98 0.78
N LEU A 44 -14.67 6.78 0.27
CA LEU A 44 -14.45 5.85 -0.83
C LEU A 44 -14.86 4.43 -0.42
N PRO A 45 -15.49 3.67 -1.32
CA PRO A 45 -15.72 2.25 -1.08
C PRO A 45 -14.37 1.57 -0.87
N LYS A 46 -14.35 0.51 -0.05
CA LYS A 46 -13.11 -0.23 0.18
C LYS A 46 -12.81 -1.16 -0.99
N THR A 47 -11.53 -1.45 -1.16
CA THR A 47 -11.05 -2.50 -2.06
C THR A 47 -11.59 -3.88 -1.63
N PRO A 48 -11.57 -4.91 -2.51
CA PRO A 48 -12.11 -6.24 -2.19
C PRO A 48 -11.50 -6.93 -0.96
N ASP A 49 -10.28 -6.57 -0.58
CA ASP A 49 -9.63 -7.00 0.67
C ASP A 49 -10.20 -6.33 1.93
N GLY A 50 -11.03 -5.30 1.77
CA GLY A 50 -11.77 -4.63 2.83
C GLY A 50 -10.92 -3.75 3.76
N LYS A 51 -9.63 -3.59 3.48
CA LYS A 51 -8.69 -2.88 4.36
C LYS A 51 -8.35 -1.48 3.88
N HIS A 52 -8.45 -1.21 2.57
CA HIS A 52 -7.98 0.04 1.98
C HIS A 52 -9.07 0.72 1.15
N PRO A 53 -9.07 2.06 1.05
CA PRO A 53 -9.98 2.77 0.15
C PRO A 53 -9.66 2.44 -1.30
N ASP A 54 -10.69 2.21 -2.12
CA ASP A 54 -10.56 1.99 -3.55
C ASP A 54 -10.30 3.32 -4.26
N VAL A 55 -9.02 3.63 -4.41
CA VAL A 55 -8.54 4.85 -5.08
C VAL A 55 -8.94 4.91 -6.56
N CYS A 56 -9.39 3.79 -7.14
CA CYS A 56 -9.96 3.77 -8.50
C CYS A 56 -11.34 4.42 -8.58
N LYS A 57 -12.01 4.61 -7.43
CA LYS A 57 -13.31 5.27 -7.34
C LYS A 57 -13.19 6.76 -7.04
N ILE A 58 -11.97 7.30 -6.95
CA ILE A 58 -11.76 8.74 -6.88
C ILE A 58 -12.22 9.35 -8.20
N THR A 59 -13.21 10.24 -8.12
CA THR A 59 -13.76 10.98 -9.26
C THR A 59 -12.95 12.22 -9.60
N ASP A 60 -12.24 12.79 -8.62
CA ASP A 60 -11.34 13.91 -8.80
C ASP A 60 -10.04 13.45 -9.49
N ALA A 61 -9.86 13.85 -10.75
CA ALA A 61 -8.69 13.48 -11.55
C ALA A 61 -7.37 14.02 -10.97
N THR A 62 -7.39 15.18 -10.32
CA THR A 62 -6.21 15.79 -9.69
C THR A 62 -5.81 15.00 -8.45
N LEU A 63 -6.76 14.68 -7.58
CA LEU A 63 -6.48 13.86 -6.40
C LEU A 63 -6.06 12.44 -6.79
N LYS A 64 -6.70 11.85 -7.78
CA LYS A 64 -6.29 10.55 -8.33
C LYS A 64 -4.83 10.61 -8.78
N ALA A 65 -4.45 11.61 -9.58
CA ALA A 65 -3.06 11.80 -10.01
C ALA A 65 -2.09 11.99 -8.83
N GLN A 66 -2.48 12.74 -7.78
CA GLN A 66 -1.68 12.91 -6.56
C GLN A 66 -1.44 11.57 -5.85
N VAL A 67 -2.47 10.72 -5.73
CA VAL A 67 -2.34 9.39 -5.14
C VAL A 67 -1.37 8.52 -5.93
N PHE A 68 -1.49 8.46 -7.25
CA PHE A 68 -0.57 7.69 -8.09
C PHE A 68 0.87 8.24 -8.04
N ALA A 69 1.03 9.56 -8.01
CA ALA A 69 2.34 10.20 -7.85
C ALA A 69 2.96 9.85 -6.49
N PHE A 70 2.16 9.87 -5.42
CA PHE A 70 2.62 9.47 -4.08
C PHE A 70 3.04 8.01 -4.03
N ILE A 71 2.26 7.10 -4.59
CA ILE A 71 2.61 5.66 -4.68
C ILE A 71 3.95 5.48 -5.41
N THR A 72 4.12 6.17 -6.54
CA THR A 72 5.37 6.14 -7.31
C THR A 72 6.54 6.67 -6.49
N LYS A 73 6.35 7.79 -5.78
CA LYS A 73 7.35 8.41 -4.91
C LYS A 73 7.76 7.49 -3.76
N VAL A 74 6.80 6.82 -3.12
CA VAL A 74 7.03 5.86 -2.04
C VAL A 74 7.83 4.66 -2.55
N ASN A 75 7.44 4.08 -3.68
CA ASN A 75 8.16 2.96 -4.27
C ASN A 75 9.58 3.35 -4.72
N ALA A 76 9.76 4.56 -5.25
CA ALA A 76 11.08 5.09 -5.60
C ALA A 76 11.99 5.36 -4.38
N ALA A 77 11.40 5.69 -3.22
CA ALA A 77 12.10 5.93 -1.96
C ALA A 77 12.39 4.65 -1.16
N GLY A 78 12.17 3.47 -1.74
CA GLY A 78 12.41 2.17 -1.07
C GLY A 78 11.24 1.68 -0.20
N GLY A 79 10.06 2.29 -0.34
CA GLY A 79 8.81 1.81 0.21
C GLY A 79 8.17 0.71 -0.64
N SER A 80 6.98 0.27 -0.23
CA SER A 80 6.17 -0.72 -0.94
C SER A 80 4.69 -0.37 -0.80
N LEU A 81 4.11 0.14 -1.88
CA LEU A 81 2.67 0.36 -2.04
C LEU A 81 2.19 -0.27 -3.36
N PRO A 82 1.05 -0.98 -3.35
CA PRO A 82 0.49 -1.55 -4.56
C PRO A 82 0.04 -0.45 -5.52
N VAL A 83 0.38 -0.61 -6.80
CA VAL A 83 -0.09 0.30 -7.85
C VAL A 83 -1.49 -0.17 -8.30
N PRO A 84 -2.54 0.65 -8.15
CA PRO A 84 -3.88 0.29 -8.57
C PRO A 84 -3.95 0.10 -10.11
N PRO A 85 -4.69 -0.89 -10.62
CA PRO A 85 -4.75 -1.19 -12.05
C PRO A 85 -5.59 -0.21 -12.88
N CYS A 86 -6.14 0.83 -12.26
CA CYS A 86 -7.13 1.74 -12.84
C CYS A 86 -6.54 3.06 -13.35
N THR A 87 -5.27 3.06 -13.76
CA THR A 87 -4.60 4.19 -14.42
C THR A 87 -5.38 4.67 -15.64
#